data_AF-A0A8H4EJ31-F1
#
_entry.id   AF-A0A8H4EJ31-F1
#
_cell.length_a   1.000
_cell.length_b   1.000
_cell.length_c   1.000
_cell.angle_alpha   90.00
_cell.angle_beta   90.00
_cell.angle_gamma   90.00
#
_symmetry.space_group_name_H-M   'P 1'
#
loop_
_entity.id
_entity.type
_entity.pdbx_description
1 polymer ?
#
loop_
_entity_poly.entity_id
_entity_poly.type
_entity_poly.pdbx_seq_one_letter_code
_entity_poly.pdbx_strand_id
1 'polypeptide(L)'
;MDLPTAWNLDDKSTYLSVDSSGLRVNYEGSGESGEAGAIRANNPIPPYCKLFYFEVDIIDEGKDKWIGIGFCEKEVDLNRMPGN
;
A
#
# COMPACT_ATOMS: atom_id res chain seq x y z
N MET A 1 -19.78 -3.44 7.58
CA MET A 1 -18.37 -3.06 7.47
C MET A 1 -17.65 -4.27 6.94
N ASP A 2 -16.94 -4.12 5.85
CA ASP A 2 -16.29 -5.23 5.17
C ASP A 2 -14.84 -5.34 5.60
N LEU A 3 -14.28 -6.55 5.55
CA LEU A 3 -12.86 -6.77 5.80
C LEU A 3 -12.02 -6.27 4.62
N PRO A 4 -10.79 -5.80 4.85
CA PRO A 4 -9.83 -5.58 3.76
C PRO A 4 -9.52 -6.91 3.08
N THR A 5 -9.75 -6.97 1.76
CA THR A 5 -9.52 -8.18 0.96
C THR A 5 -8.61 -7.95 -0.24
N ALA A 6 -8.40 -6.70 -0.62
CA ALA A 6 -7.57 -6.30 -1.76
C ALA A 6 -7.06 -4.86 -1.58
N TRP A 7 -6.15 -4.45 -2.44
CA TRP A 7 -5.74 -3.05 -2.56
C TRP A 7 -6.84 -2.19 -3.20
N ASN A 8 -6.91 -0.92 -2.81
CA ASN A 8 -7.86 0.02 -3.36
C ASN A 8 -7.32 0.69 -4.63
N LEU A 9 -7.98 0.46 -5.76
CA LEU A 9 -7.57 1.01 -7.05
C LEU A 9 -7.73 2.53 -7.14
N ASP A 10 -8.65 3.10 -6.36
CA ASP A 10 -8.96 4.52 -6.33
C ASP A 10 -8.21 5.28 -5.21
N ASP A 11 -7.56 4.55 -4.29
CA ASP A 11 -6.90 5.11 -3.10
C ASP A 11 -5.43 4.68 -3.02
N LYS A 12 -4.69 5.17 -4.02
CA LYS A 12 -3.27 4.87 -4.25
C LYS A 12 -2.55 6.05 -4.88
N SER A 13 -1.23 6.11 -4.71
CA SER A 13 -0.38 7.00 -5.49
C SER A 13 -0.46 6.70 -7.00
N THR A 14 -0.19 7.73 -7.81
CA THR A 14 -0.04 7.60 -9.26
C THR A 14 1.21 6.81 -9.66
N TYR A 15 2.18 6.64 -8.76
CA TYR A 15 3.40 5.87 -8.99
C TYR A 15 3.20 4.36 -8.81
N LEU A 16 1.99 3.91 -8.50
CA LEU A 16 1.69 2.49 -8.27
C LEU A 16 0.68 1.97 -9.27
N SER A 17 0.94 0.77 -9.80
CA SER A 17 -0.06 -0.04 -10.48
C SER A 17 -0.42 -1.26 -9.66
N VAL A 18 -1.65 -1.75 -9.88
CA VAL A 18 -2.17 -2.96 -9.24
C VAL A 18 -2.59 -3.91 -10.35
N ASP A 19 -2.27 -5.18 -10.20
CA ASP A 19 -2.67 -6.19 -11.16
C ASP A 19 -4.19 -6.47 -11.13
N SER A 20 -4.66 -7.31 -12.06
CA SER A 20 -6.08 -7.66 -12.14
C SER A 20 -6.61 -8.45 -10.94
N SER A 21 -5.73 -9.03 -10.12
CA SER A 21 -6.14 -9.72 -8.89
C SER A 21 -6.46 -8.74 -7.75
N GLY A 22 -5.94 -7.50 -7.83
CA GLY A 22 -6.05 -6.52 -6.76
C GLY A 22 -5.09 -6.78 -5.61
N LEU A 23 -4.16 -7.75 -5.71
CA LEU A 23 -3.28 -8.17 -4.61
C LEU A 23 -1.81 -7.88 -4.87
N ARG A 24 -1.40 -7.70 -6.13
CA ARG A 24 -0.02 -7.36 -6.47
C ARG A 24 0.10 -5.89 -6.83
N VAL A 25 1.04 -5.22 -6.17
CA VAL A 25 1.39 -3.82 -6.42
C VAL A 25 2.75 -3.79 -7.11
N ASN A 26 2.89 -2.93 -8.12
CA ASN A 26 4.18 -2.62 -8.74
C ASN A 26 4.45 -1.12 -8.62
N TYR A 27 5.71 -0.77 -8.40
CA TYR A 27 6.16 0.61 -8.44
C TYR A 27 6.54 1.00 -9.87
N GLU A 28 5.97 2.10 -10.35
CA GLU A 28 6.13 2.64 -11.72
C GLU A 28 6.67 4.08 -11.72
N GLY A 29 7.08 4.59 -10.55
CA GLY A 29 7.78 5.87 -10.45
C GLY A 29 9.16 5.81 -11.10
N SER A 30 9.76 6.98 -11.33
CA SER A 30 11.09 7.10 -11.97
C SER A 30 12.23 6.61 -11.08
N GLY A 31 11.96 6.45 -9.77
CA GLY A 31 12.97 6.14 -8.76
C GLY A 31 13.86 7.34 -8.42
N GLU A 32 13.46 8.56 -8.80
CA GLU A 32 14.11 9.78 -8.35
C GLU A 32 13.92 9.99 -6.84
N SER A 33 14.91 10.63 -6.22
CA SER A 33 14.90 10.90 -4.78
C SER A 33 13.67 11.73 -4.38
N GLY A 34 12.77 11.11 -3.62
CA GLY A 34 11.55 11.74 -3.10
C GLY A 34 10.24 11.20 -3.68
N GLU A 35 10.30 10.38 -4.74
CA GLU A 35 9.10 9.73 -5.29
C GLU A 35 8.73 8.47 -4.49
N ALA A 36 8.08 8.66 -3.35
CA ALA A 36 7.45 7.56 -2.62
C ALA A 36 6.00 7.39 -3.08
N GLY A 37 5.53 6.14 -3.19
CA GLY A 37 4.15 5.81 -3.49
C GLY A 37 3.61 4.80 -2.49
N ALA A 38 2.45 5.08 -1.91
CA ALA A 38 1.72 4.21 -1.01
C ALA A 38 0.32 3.91 -1.55
N ILE A 39 -0.29 2.84 -1.03
CA ILE A 39 -1.63 2.37 -1.38
C ILE A 39 -2.30 1.84 -0.12
N ARG A 40 -3.61 2.10 0.02
CA ARG A 40 -4.44 1.57 1.10
C ARG A 40 -5.24 0.35 0.64
N ALA A 41 -5.64 -0.48 1.60
CA ALA A 41 -6.60 -1.56 1.33
C ALA A 41 -7.99 -0.99 0.97
N ASN A 42 -8.83 -1.79 0.30
CA ASN A 42 -10.18 -1.42 -0.09
C ASN A 42 -11.12 -1.09 1.09
N ASN A 43 -10.81 -1.56 2.29
CA ASN A 43 -11.54 -1.27 3.52
C ASN A 43 -10.57 -1.06 4.70
N PRO A 44 -10.92 -0.26 5.71
CA PRO A 44 -10.18 -0.20 6.95
C PRO A 44 -10.35 -1.49 7.78
N ILE A 45 -9.45 -1.74 8.71
CA ILE A 45 -9.59 -2.83 9.69
C ILE A 45 -10.82 -2.54 10.56
N PRO A 46 -11.84 -3.41 10.60
CA PRO A 46 -13.02 -3.14 11.40
C PRO A 46 -12.72 -3.16 12.91
N PRO A 47 -13.32 -2.26 13.72
CA PRO A 47 -13.02 -2.18 15.17
C PRO A 47 -13.35 -3.44 15.97
N TYR A 48 -14.21 -4.31 15.46
CA TYR A 48 -14.54 -5.60 16.08
C TYR A 48 -13.46 -6.67 15.85
N CYS A 49 -12.49 -6.42 14.96
CA CYS A 49 -11.29 -7.25 14.82
C CYS A 49 -10.38 -7.01 16.02
N LYS A 50 -10.46 -7.89 17.03
CA LYS A 50 -9.56 -7.84 18.21
C LYS A 50 -8.10 -8.11 17.84
N LEU A 51 -7.90 -8.92 16.82
CA LEU A 51 -6.61 -9.23 16.21
C LEU A 51 -6.82 -9.22 14.70
N PHE A 52 -5.98 -8.46 14.00
CA PHE A 52 -5.93 -8.42 12.55
C PHE A 52 -4.54 -8.82 12.09
N TYR A 53 -4.48 -9.60 11.02
CA TYR A 53 -3.25 -10.14 10.49
C TYR A 53 -3.28 -10.05 8.97
N PHE A 54 -2.16 -9.63 8.38
CA PHE A 54 -1.91 -9.67 6.95
C PHE A 54 -0.42 -9.91 6.73
N GLU A 55 -0.09 -10.50 5.59
CA GLU A 55 1.28 -10.71 5.14
C GLU A 55 1.47 -10.02 3.80
N VAL A 56 2.72 -9.64 3.52
CA VAL A 56 3.13 -9.10 2.23
C VAL A 56 4.37 -9.87 1.81
N ASP A 57 4.32 -10.46 0.61
CA ASP A 57 5.45 -11.12 0.00
C ASP A 57 6.24 -10.13 -0.86
N ILE A 58 7.55 -10.04 -0.65
CA ILE A 58 8.42 -9.13 -1.40
C ILE A 58 8.97 -9.87 -2.61
N ILE A 59 8.32 -9.66 -3.76
CA ILE A 59 8.67 -10.34 -5.01
C ILE A 59 9.93 -9.73 -5.65
N ASP A 60 10.10 -8.41 -5.55
CA ASP A 60 11.24 -7.65 -6.06
C ASP A 60 11.53 -6.49 -5.10
N GLU A 61 12.77 -6.41 -4.61
CA GLU A 61 13.21 -5.36 -3.70
C GLU A 61 13.53 -4.04 -4.43
N GLY A 62 13.64 -4.07 -5.77
CA GLY A 62 14.05 -2.92 -6.56
C GLY A 62 15.49 -2.46 -6.30
N LYS A 63 15.83 -1.27 -6.80
CA LYS A 63 17.21 -0.75 -6.79
C LYS A 63 17.70 -0.36 -5.39
N ASP A 64 16.91 0.43 -4.67
CA ASP A 64 17.30 1.03 -3.38
C ASP A 64 16.61 0.37 -2.17
N LYS A 65 15.75 -0.63 -2.40
CA LYS A 65 15.14 -1.47 -1.35
C LYS A 65 14.29 -0.71 -0.34
N TRP A 66 13.65 0.36 -0.78
CA TRP A 66 12.76 1.17 0.06
C TRP A 66 11.33 0.64 -0.02
N ILE A 67 11.00 -0.26 0.91
CA ILE A 67 9.66 -0.82 1.03
C ILE A 67 9.18 -0.62 2.46
N GLY A 68 8.04 0.06 2.61
CA GLY A 68 7.39 0.32 3.89
C GLY A 68 6.06 -0.42 3.95
N ILE A 69 5.89 -1.25 4.97
CA ILE A 69 4.64 -1.98 5.23
C ILE A 69 4.10 -1.53 6.58
N GLY A 70 2.83 -1.16 6.64
CA GLY A 70 2.22 -0.71 7.88
C GLY A 70 0.80 -0.20 7.70
N PHE A 71 0.44 0.77 8.54
CA PHE A 71 -0.90 1.33 8.62
C PHE A 71 -0.84 2.85 8.50
N CYS A 72 -1.93 3.43 8.02
CA CYS A 72 -2.13 4.88 7.99
C CYS A 72 -3.61 5.21 8.14
N GLU A 73 -3.92 6.43 8.57
CA GLU A 73 -5.27 6.97 8.52
C GLU A 73 -5.67 7.32 7.07
N LYS A 74 -6.95 7.62 6.85
CA LYS A 74 -7.52 7.87 5.53
C LYS A 74 -7.03 9.21 4.94
N GLU A 75 -6.62 10.13 5.78
CA GLU A 75 -6.21 11.49 5.43
C GLU A 75 -4.72 11.58 5.09
N VAL A 76 -3.95 10.52 5.35
CA VAL A 76 -2.51 10.48 5.08
C VAL A 76 -2.26 10.56 3.57
N ASP A 77 -1.30 11.41 3.19
CA ASP A 77 -0.81 11.56 1.82
C ASP A 77 -0.10 10.28 1.36
N LEU A 78 -0.53 9.76 0.21
CA LEU A 78 -0.03 8.53 -0.36
C LEU A 78 1.22 8.72 -1.23
N ASN A 79 1.74 9.94 -1.37
CA ASN A 79 3.05 10.20 -2.00
C ASN A 79 4.21 10.17 -0.98
N ARG A 80 4.02 9.47 0.14
CA ARG A 80 4.98 9.31 1.23
C ARG A 80 4.99 7.87 1.72
N MET A 81 6.10 7.48 2.36
CA MET A 81 6.22 6.17 2.99
C MET A 81 5.36 6.11 4.26
N PRO A 82 4.76 4.96 4.60
CA PRO A 82 4.11 4.77 5.90
C PRO A 82 5.09 5.04 7.06
N GLY A 83 4.63 5.77 8.08
CA GLY A 83 5.40 6.07 9.28
C GLY A 83 6.34 7.28 9.21
N ASN A 84 6.33 8.04 8.10
CA ASN A 84 7.03 9.33 7.94
C ASN A 84 6.14 10.55 8.32
#